data_AF-A0A8D8A0F8-F1
#
_entry.id   AF-A0A8D8A0F8-F1
#
_cell.length_a   1.000
_cell.length_b   1.000
_cell.length_c   1.000
_cell.angle_alpha   90.00
_cell.angle_beta   90.00
_cell.angle_gamma   90.00
#
_symmetry.space_group_name_H-M   'P 1'
#
loop_
_entity.id
_entity.type
_entity.pdbx_description
1 polymer ?
#
loop_
_entity_poly.entity_id
_entity_poly.type
_entity_poly.pdbx_seq_one_letter_code
_entity_poly.pdbx_strand_id
1 'polypeptide(L)'
;MPNEQLIDSSKDGDDSGQPSAILPTTSGSPEEQLQQLPDELAVEADGTLKVNTDELYLFDTLIELCRNNIKYFEDDESENGLRIHGAFVGLIDHVVTAKPLVKEVHDFAHEYDFDENTPGNGFRSFLYVVECCVKTTLKLARYVMENRGTMMFRKAMYVKEVEAYNHLLASLCTCLKHCHTLRRWTEPGHLFPDSRTVEELLGKAETINQFCFYGRCLGFQFCESMKPLLKFISIGMAGFSEGYYSEGGKISKATSLMFTSTKYMLDPELRARRIVNISQHSNVDFCKAFWFLAESELMHSLPSFVGFKVKVSRVITIPPEPIELKAEKSDVMISIPI
;
A
#
# COMPACT_ATOMS: atom_id res chain seq x y z
N MET A 1 11.45 72.28 13.59
CA MET A 1 10.34 72.20 14.57
C MET A 1 9.47 73.42 14.32
N PRO A 2 8.27 73.21 13.77
CA PRO A 2 7.03 73.11 14.55
C PRO A 2 6.07 72.06 13.89
N ASN A 3 4.78 71.83 14.21
CA ASN A 3 3.71 72.68 14.71
C ASN A 3 2.52 71.83 15.23
N GLU A 4 1.95 72.30 16.33
CA GLU A 4 0.54 72.21 16.76
C GLU A 4 -0.44 72.65 15.63
N GLN A 5 -1.75 72.36 15.53
CA GLN A 5 -2.81 71.99 16.48
C GLN A 5 -4.17 71.86 15.71
N LEU A 6 -5.22 71.31 16.39
CA LEU A 6 -6.69 71.50 16.20
C LEU A 6 -7.34 70.95 14.87
N ILE A 7 -8.58 70.43 14.76
CA ILE A 7 -9.78 70.17 15.60
C ILE A 7 -10.77 69.24 14.84
N ASP A 8 -11.39 68.32 15.58
CA ASP A 8 -12.82 67.90 15.65
C ASP A 8 -13.69 67.40 14.45
N SER A 9 -14.58 66.48 14.86
CA SER A 9 -15.96 66.15 14.44
C SER A 9 -16.34 65.49 13.09
N SER A 10 -16.70 64.21 13.21
CA SER A 10 -17.97 63.56 12.80
C SER A 10 -18.68 63.95 11.49
N LYS A 11 -18.83 62.98 10.56
CA LYS A 11 -20.11 62.55 9.97
C LYS A 11 -19.99 61.40 8.95
N ASP A 12 -20.88 60.43 9.13
CA ASP A 12 -21.59 59.55 8.17
C ASP A 12 -21.09 59.38 6.73
N GLY A 13 -20.98 58.12 6.30
CA GLY A 13 -20.83 57.80 4.88
C GLY A 13 -20.63 56.32 4.55
N ASP A 14 -21.77 55.63 4.44
CA ASP A 14 -22.08 54.66 3.38
C ASP A 14 -21.57 53.21 3.42
N ASP A 15 -22.58 52.34 3.36
CA ASP A 15 -22.56 50.90 3.21
C ASP A 15 -22.29 50.55 1.74
N SER A 16 -21.19 49.86 1.46
CA SER A 16 -21.08 49.09 0.22
C SER A 16 -20.22 47.85 0.46
N GLY A 17 -20.92 46.71 0.59
CA GLY A 17 -20.32 45.39 0.71
C GLY A 17 -19.40 45.06 -0.46
N GLN A 18 -18.13 44.80 -0.16
CA GLN A 18 -17.23 44.07 -1.04
C GLN A 18 -17.29 42.58 -0.67
N PRO A 19 -17.53 41.68 -1.64
CA PRO A 19 -17.41 40.25 -1.38
C PRO A 19 -15.93 39.88 -1.25
N SER A 20 -15.58 39.36 -0.07
CA SER A 20 -14.28 38.76 0.20
C SER A 20 -14.04 37.60 -0.79
N ALA A 21 -13.03 37.75 -1.65
CA ALA A 21 -12.62 36.71 -2.56
C ALA A 21 -11.99 35.56 -1.76
N ILE A 22 -12.79 34.51 -1.51
CA ILE A 22 -12.31 33.24 -0.99
C ILE A 22 -11.47 32.59 -2.09
N LEU A 23 -10.15 32.64 -1.94
CA LEU A 23 -9.22 31.78 -2.67
C LEU A 23 -9.53 30.32 -2.32
N PRO A 24 -9.79 29.43 -3.30
CA PRO A 24 -9.91 28.01 -3.01
C PRO A 24 -8.51 27.45 -2.73
N THR A 25 -8.21 27.20 -1.46
CA THR A 25 -7.07 26.36 -1.05
C THR A 25 -7.44 24.90 -1.29
N THR A 26 -7.12 24.37 -2.48
CA THR A 26 -7.08 22.92 -2.71
C THR A 26 -5.75 22.35 -2.19
N SER A 27 -5.60 22.32 -0.87
CA SER A 27 -4.53 21.58 -0.19
C SER A 27 -4.97 20.13 0.02
N GLY A 28 -5.06 19.38 -1.09
CA GLY A 28 -5.24 17.93 -1.04
C GLY A 28 -3.90 17.21 -1.00
N SER A 29 -3.80 16.13 -0.21
CA SER A 29 -2.67 15.20 -0.21
C SER A 29 -2.50 14.56 -1.59
N PRO A 30 -1.28 14.20 -2.05
CA PRO A 30 -1.06 13.55 -3.34
C PRO A 30 -1.84 12.24 -3.55
N GLU A 31 -2.16 11.53 -2.45
CA GLU A 31 -3.04 10.34 -2.47
C GLU A 31 -4.45 10.70 -2.97
N GLU A 32 -4.95 11.90 -2.62
CA GLU A 32 -6.28 12.40 -3.01
C GLU A 32 -6.33 12.82 -4.50
N GLN A 33 -5.19 13.15 -5.11
CA GLN A 33 -5.11 13.52 -6.53
C GLN A 33 -5.10 12.29 -7.46
N LEU A 34 -4.60 11.14 -7.00
CA LEU A 34 -4.78 9.85 -7.69
C LEU A 34 -6.19 9.26 -7.46
N GLN A 35 -6.91 9.70 -6.43
CA GLN A 35 -8.24 9.19 -6.04
C GLN A 35 -9.43 9.84 -6.77
N GLN A 36 -9.20 10.84 -7.64
CA GLN A 36 -10.27 11.53 -8.39
C GLN A 36 -10.57 10.95 -9.78
N LEU A 37 -9.99 9.80 -10.15
CA LEU A 37 -10.28 9.11 -11.40
C LEU A 37 -11.55 8.25 -11.26
N PRO A 38 -12.47 8.25 -12.24
CA PRO A 38 -13.66 7.40 -12.19
C PRO A 38 -13.24 5.92 -12.20
N ASP A 39 -13.68 5.18 -11.17
CA ASP A 39 -13.60 3.71 -11.12
C ASP A 39 -14.59 3.11 -12.12
N GLU A 40 -14.22 3.07 -13.41
CA GLU A 40 -14.86 2.20 -14.39
C GLU A 40 -14.03 0.94 -14.61
N LEU A 41 -13.86 0.15 -13.54
CA LEU A 41 -13.55 -1.27 -13.61
C LEU A 41 -14.27 -1.93 -12.43
N ALA A 42 -15.53 -2.32 -12.66
CA ALA A 42 -16.38 -2.97 -11.67
C ALA A 42 -15.67 -4.21 -11.10
N VAL A 43 -15.46 -4.20 -9.78
CA VAL A 43 -15.10 -5.39 -9.01
C VAL A 43 -16.41 -6.10 -8.70
N GLU A 44 -16.70 -7.19 -9.42
CA GLU A 44 -17.84 -8.03 -9.09
C GLU A 44 -17.55 -8.83 -7.81
N ALA A 45 -18.54 -8.84 -6.92
CA ALA A 45 -18.51 -9.50 -5.63
C ALA A 45 -18.89 -10.98 -5.78
N ASP A 46 -18.00 -11.79 -6.32
CA ASP A 46 -18.04 -13.25 -6.16
C ASP A 46 -16.59 -13.76 -6.09
N GLY A 47 -16.26 -14.43 -4.99
CA GLY A 47 -14.91 -14.93 -4.66
C GLY A 47 -14.44 -16.10 -5.53
N THR A 48 -14.85 -16.17 -6.80
CA THR A 48 -14.38 -17.14 -7.78
C THR A 48 -13.41 -16.47 -8.75
N LEU A 49 -12.11 -16.71 -8.56
CA LEU A 49 -11.05 -16.35 -9.52
C LEU A 49 -11.14 -17.25 -10.76
N LYS A 50 -12.02 -16.87 -11.70
CA LYS A 50 -11.90 -17.25 -13.10
C LYS A 50 -11.06 -16.19 -13.80
N VAL A 51 -9.75 -16.42 -13.87
CA VAL A 51 -8.88 -15.62 -14.74
C VAL A 51 -9.24 -15.99 -16.18
N ASN A 52 -10.08 -15.14 -16.78
CA ASN A 52 -10.33 -15.17 -18.20
C ASN A 52 -9.07 -14.64 -18.91
N THR A 53 -8.88 -14.98 -20.18
CA THR A 53 -7.83 -14.48 -21.10
C THR A 53 -7.59 -12.96 -21.03
N ASP A 54 -8.54 -12.23 -20.45
CA ASP A 54 -8.54 -10.82 -20.13
C ASP A 54 -7.36 -10.35 -19.24
N GLU A 55 -6.94 -11.04 -18.18
CA GLU A 55 -5.94 -10.43 -17.26
C GLU A 55 -4.55 -10.21 -17.89
N LEU A 56 -4.18 -10.99 -18.90
CA LEU A 56 -2.92 -10.82 -19.63
C LEU A 56 -2.95 -9.62 -20.60
N TYR A 57 -4.13 -9.10 -21.00
CA TYR A 57 -4.21 -7.87 -21.80
C TYR A 57 -3.71 -6.66 -21.01
N LEU A 58 -3.84 -6.68 -19.68
CA LEU A 58 -3.38 -5.59 -18.80
C LEU A 58 -1.86 -5.42 -18.89
N PHE A 59 -1.13 -6.52 -19.05
CA PHE A 59 0.32 -6.51 -19.24
C PHE A 59 0.68 -5.83 -20.57
N ASP A 60 0.00 -6.18 -21.66
CA ASP A 60 0.24 -5.57 -22.97
C ASP A 60 -0.12 -4.08 -22.98
N THR A 61 -1.24 -3.73 -22.34
CA THR A 61 -1.67 -2.32 -22.19
C THR A 61 -0.65 -1.51 -21.39
N LEU A 62 -0.12 -2.09 -20.31
CA LEU A 62 0.93 -1.44 -19.52
C LEU A 62 2.20 -1.22 -20.36
N ILE A 63 2.62 -2.20 -21.16
CA ILE A 63 3.77 -2.06 -22.08
C ILE A 63 3.56 -0.87 -23.03
N GLU A 64 2.38 -0.75 -23.64
CA GLU A 64 2.09 0.35 -24.57
C GLU A 64 2.11 1.73 -23.88
N LEU A 65 1.56 1.83 -22.66
CA LEU A 65 1.64 3.07 -21.88
C LEU A 65 3.08 3.41 -21.51
N CYS A 66 3.90 2.42 -21.12
CA CYS A 66 5.31 2.62 -20.86
C CYS A 66 6.06 3.10 -22.11
N ARG A 67 5.84 2.47 -23.29
CA ARG A 67 6.42 2.90 -24.57
C ARG A 67 6.06 4.34 -24.91
N ASN A 68 4.81 4.72 -24.67
CA ASN A 68 4.35 6.09 -24.89
C ASN A 68 5.06 7.09 -23.98
N ASN A 69 5.28 6.76 -22.71
CA ASN A 69 6.04 7.58 -21.77
C ASN A 69 7.53 7.65 -22.10
N ILE A 70 8.15 6.54 -22.47
CA ILE A 70 9.54 6.48 -22.93
C ILE A 70 9.75 7.48 -24.08
N LYS A 71 8.92 7.40 -25.12
CA LYS A 71 9.02 8.30 -26.28
C LYS A 71 8.88 9.78 -25.92
N TYR A 72 8.06 10.12 -24.91
CA TYR A 72 7.90 11.51 -24.49
C TYR A 72 9.13 12.06 -23.75
N PHE A 73 9.81 11.22 -22.97
CA PHE A 73 10.97 11.62 -22.17
C PHE A 73 12.32 11.35 -22.87
N GLU A 74 12.31 10.89 -24.12
CA GLU A 74 13.52 10.50 -24.89
C GLU A 74 14.54 11.64 -25.01
N ASP A 75 14.05 12.86 -25.27
CA ASP A 75 14.89 14.06 -25.45
C ASP A 75 15.08 14.88 -24.16
N ASP A 76 14.59 14.39 -23.01
CA ASP A 76 14.67 15.12 -21.73
C ASP A 76 15.99 14.80 -20.99
N GLU A 77 17.01 15.62 -21.23
CA GLU A 77 18.34 15.49 -20.63
C GLU A 77 18.42 15.87 -19.13
N SER A 78 17.31 16.30 -18.52
CA SER A 78 17.31 16.57 -17.08
C SER A 78 17.47 15.28 -16.27
N GLU A 79 18.06 15.35 -15.06
CA GLU A 79 18.22 14.18 -14.18
C GLU A 79 16.90 13.42 -13.99
N ASN A 80 15.81 14.16 -13.75
CA ASN A 80 14.48 13.59 -13.59
C ASN A 80 13.94 12.99 -14.90
N GLY A 81 14.22 13.60 -16.06
CA GLY A 81 13.86 13.08 -17.38
C GLY A 81 14.50 11.73 -17.68
N LEU A 82 15.83 11.65 -17.51
CA LEU A 82 16.60 10.43 -17.70
C LEU A 82 16.15 9.31 -16.74
N ARG A 83 15.88 9.64 -15.48
CA ARG A 83 15.43 8.68 -14.46
C ARG A 83 14.04 8.14 -14.75
N ILE A 84 13.06 8.98 -15.07
CA ILE A 84 11.70 8.51 -15.38
C ILE A 84 11.68 7.71 -16.68
N HIS A 85 12.46 8.12 -17.67
CA HIS A 85 12.67 7.36 -18.91
C HIS A 85 13.22 5.95 -18.59
N GLY A 86 14.33 5.87 -17.86
CA GLY A 86 14.94 4.59 -17.46
C GLY A 86 14.01 3.71 -16.64
N ALA A 87 13.21 4.30 -15.74
CA ALA A 87 12.24 3.57 -14.93
C ALA A 87 11.12 2.94 -15.78
N PHE A 88 10.63 3.62 -16.82
CA PHE A 88 9.66 3.03 -17.75
C PHE A 88 10.27 1.95 -18.65
N VAL A 89 11.54 2.09 -19.07
CA VAL A 89 12.25 1.03 -19.79
C VAL A 89 12.35 -0.22 -18.92
N GLY A 90 12.80 -0.08 -17.68
CA GLY A 90 12.89 -1.20 -16.73
C GLY A 90 11.53 -1.86 -16.45
N LEU A 91 10.46 -1.05 -16.36
CA LEU A 91 9.10 -1.58 -16.23
C LEU A 91 8.72 -2.49 -17.39
N ILE A 92 9.02 -2.13 -18.64
CA ILE A 92 8.76 -3.00 -19.80
C ILE A 92 9.49 -4.33 -19.63
N ASP A 93 10.77 -4.30 -19.29
CA ASP A 93 11.57 -5.53 -19.13
C ASP A 93 10.97 -6.45 -18.06
N HIS A 94 10.52 -5.88 -16.94
CA HIS A 94 9.89 -6.62 -15.87
C HIS A 94 8.49 -7.14 -16.25
N VAL A 95 7.66 -6.36 -16.95
CA VAL A 95 6.33 -6.82 -17.41
C VAL A 95 6.46 -7.95 -18.43
N VAL A 96 7.40 -7.83 -19.38
CA VAL A 96 7.71 -8.88 -20.37
C VAL A 96 8.20 -10.15 -19.68
N THR A 97 9.01 -10.03 -18.63
CA THR A 97 9.48 -11.17 -17.83
C THR A 97 8.35 -11.80 -17.01
N ALA A 98 7.49 -10.99 -16.39
CA ALA A 98 6.43 -11.46 -15.51
C ALA A 98 5.33 -12.20 -16.27
N LYS A 99 4.96 -11.74 -17.46
CA LYS A 99 3.84 -12.27 -18.25
C LYS A 99 3.88 -13.80 -18.46
N PRO A 100 4.97 -14.40 -18.99
CA PRO A 100 5.05 -15.86 -19.15
C PRO A 100 5.08 -16.58 -17.80
N LEU A 101 5.78 -16.03 -16.79
CA LEU A 101 5.86 -16.64 -15.46
C LEU A 101 4.48 -16.72 -14.79
N VAL A 102 3.69 -15.66 -14.88
CA VAL A 102 2.29 -15.59 -14.40
C VAL A 102 1.44 -16.65 -15.08
N LYS A 103 1.54 -16.76 -16.41
CA LYS A 103 0.80 -17.77 -17.18
C LYS A 103 1.13 -19.19 -16.70
N GLU A 104 2.41 -19.51 -16.58
CA GLU A 104 2.81 -20.85 -16.16
C GLU A 104 2.38 -21.14 -14.71
N VAL A 105 2.48 -20.18 -13.78
CA VAL A 105 1.98 -20.35 -12.40
C VAL A 105 0.47 -20.57 -12.39
N HIS A 106 -0.27 -19.82 -13.19
CA HIS A 106 -1.71 -19.99 -13.35
C HIS A 106 -2.06 -21.40 -13.84
N ASP A 107 -1.31 -21.91 -14.84
CA ASP A 107 -1.58 -23.21 -15.46
C ASP A 107 -1.52 -24.38 -14.45
N PHE A 108 -0.60 -24.35 -13.47
CA PHE A 108 -0.50 -25.40 -12.45
C PHE A 108 -1.15 -25.06 -11.10
N ALA A 109 -1.59 -23.82 -10.87
CA ALA A 109 -2.07 -23.39 -9.55
C ALA A 109 -3.23 -24.24 -9.02
N HIS A 110 -4.07 -24.79 -9.91
CA HIS A 110 -5.20 -25.64 -9.55
C HIS A 110 -4.78 -26.97 -8.90
N GLU A 111 -3.56 -27.47 -9.16
CA GLU A 111 -3.02 -28.69 -8.55
C GLU A 111 -2.82 -28.54 -7.03
N TYR A 112 -2.82 -27.29 -6.53
CA TYR A 112 -2.64 -26.94 -5.12
C TYR A 112 -3.93 -26.48 -4.45
N ASP A 113 -5.06 -26.51 -5.16
CA ASP A 113 -6.37 -26.26 -4.56
C ASP A 113 -6.83 -27.47 -3.75
N PHE A 114 -7.71 -27.24 -2.78
CA PHE A 114 -8.27 -28.32 -1.98
C PHE A 114 -9.15 -29.25 -2.84
N ASP A 115 -10.00 -28.66 -3.69
CA ASP A 115 -10.75 -29.32 -4.75
C ASP A 115 -11.19 -28.29 -5.82
N GLU A 116 -11.79 -28.75 -6.92
CA GLU A 116 -12.26 -27.91 -8.03
C GLU A 116 -13.29 -26.83 -7.62
N ASN A 117 -14.03 -27.06 -6.52
CA ASN A 117 -15.05 -26.13 -6.02
C ASN A 117 -14.50 -25.19 -4.93
N THR A 118 -13.29 -25.43 -4.46
CA THR A 118 -12.65 -24.68 -3.36
C THR A 118 -11.28 -24.14 -3.80
N PRO A 119 -11.24 -23.23 -4.80
CA PRO A 119 -10.00 -22.62 -5.25
C PRO A 119 -9.44 -21.71 -4.16
N GLY A 120 -8.21 -21.96 -3.73
CA GLY A 120 -7.65 -21.24 -2.59
C GLY A 120 -6.29 -21.77 -2.17
N ASN A 121 -5.23 -21.19 -2.71
CA ASN A 121 -3.86 -21.55 -2.36
C ASN A 121 -2.89 -20.36 -2.50
N GLY A 122 -1.66 -20.54 -2.00
CA GLY A 122 -0.63 -19.51 -1.99
C GLY A 122 -0.20 -19.02 -3.38
N PHE A 123 -0.21 -19.87 -4.41
CA PHE A 123 0.09 -19.44 -5.79
C PHE A 123 -0.99 -18.51 -6.31
N ARG A 124 -2.28 -18.82 -6.07
CA ARG A 124 -3.40 -17.94 -6.47
C ARG A 124 -3.33 -16.60 -5.75
N SER A 125 -3.06 -16.59 -4.44
CA SER A 125 -2.85 -15.33 -3.69
C SER A 125 -1.67 -14.54 -4.26
N PHE A 126 -0.60 -15.22 -4.66
CA PHE A 126 0.56 -14.56 -5.25
C PHE A 126 0.27 -13.98 -6.64
N LEU A 127 -0.47 -14.70 -7.48
CA LEU A 127 -0.96 -14.19 -8.77
C LEU A 127 -1.79 -12.91 -8.60
N TYR A 128 -2.71 -12.91 -7.63
CA TYR A 128 -3.49 -11.72 -7.27
C TYR A 128 -2.59 -10.53 -6.90
N VAL A 129 -1.54 -10.75 -6.10
CA VAL A 129 -0.59 -9.69 -5.74
C VAL A 129 0.12 -9.13 -6.98
N VAL A 130 0.55 -9.97 -7.92
CA VAL A 130 1.16 -9.50 -9.19
C VAL A 130 0.17 -8.70 -10.02
N GLU A 131 -1.07 -9.16 -10.10
CA GLU A 131 -2.14 -8.47 -10.81
C GLU A 131 -2.42 -7.08 -10.22
N CYS A 132 -2.50 -6.96 -8.89
CA CYS A 132 -2.62 -5.67 -8.20
C CYS A 132 -1.46 -4.72 -8.55
N CYS A 133 -0.23 -5.23 -8.62
CA CYS A 133 0.94 -4.44 -9.01
C CYS A 133 0.78 -3.92 -10.45
N VAL A 134 0.40 -4.78 -11.39
CA VAL A 134 0.21 -4.42 -12.81
C VAL A 134 -0.90 -3.39 -12.96
N LYS A 135 -2.07 -3.62 -12.35
CA LYS A 135 -3.20 -2.66 -12.36
C LYS A 135 -2.80 -1.30 -11.82
N THR A 136 -2.09 -1.27 -10.69
CA THR A 136 -1.69 0.00 -10.06
C THR A 136 -0.62 0.71 -10.88
N THR A 137 0.34 -0.03 -11.44
CA THR A 137 1.36 0.53 -12.34
C THR A 137 0.73 1.07 -13.62
N LEU A 138 -0.29 0.41 -14.16
CA LEU A 138 -1.05 0.87 -15.32
C LEU A 138 -1.77 2.19 -15.03
N LYS A 139 -2.44 2.32 -13.87
CA LYS A 139 -3.05 3.58 -13.43
C LYS A 139 -2.01 4.70 -13.34
N LEU A 140 -0.84 4.42 -12.76
CA LEU A 140 0.27 5.39 -12.66
C LEU A 140 0.82 5.79 -14.04
N ALA A 141 1.11 4.82 -14.92
CA ALA A 141 1.64 5.08 -16.25
C ALA A 141 0.67 5.91 -17.11
N ARG A 142 -0.63 5.61 -17.02
CA ARG A 142 -1.71 6.38 -17.65
C ARG A 142 -1.75 7.81 -17.13
N TYR A 143 -1.74 7.98 -15.80
CA TYR A 143 -1.73 9.31 -15.19
C TYR A 143 -0.54 10.15 -15.70
N VAL A 144 0.66 9.58 -15.72
CA VAL A 144 1.85 10.27 -16.23
C VAL A 144 1.66 10.63 -17.70
N MET A 145 1.18 9.72 -18.53
CA MET A 145 0.92 9.97 -19.95
C MET A 145 -0.02 11.16 -20.17
N GLU A 146 -1.11 11.23 -19.41
CA GLU A 146 -2.14 12.26 -19.53
C GLU A 146 -1.68 13.63 -18.98
N ASN A 147 -0.84 13.63 -17.94
CA ASN A 147 -0.52 14.86 -17.19
C ASN A 147 0.89 15.41 -17.44
N ARG A 148 1.83 14.63 -17.98
CA ARG A 148 3.26 15.00 -18.14
C ARG A 148 3.54 16.31 -18.86
N GLY A 149 2.64 16.77 -19.73
CA GLY A 149 2.76 18.05 -20.45
C GLY A 149 2.14 19.25 -19.72
N THR A 150 1.48 19.04 -18.58
CA THR A 150 0.81 20.10 -17.81
C THR A 150 1.78 20.83 -16.89
N MET A 151 1.56 22.12 -16.66
CA MET A 151 2.40 22.93 -15.76
C MET A 151 2.38 22.43 -14.31
N MET A 152 1.30 21.77 -13.89
CA MET A 152 1.14 21.22 -12.54
C MET A 152 1.79 19.84 -12.35
N PHE A 153 2.37 19.26 -13.41
CA PHE A 153 3.00 17.95 -13.32
C PHE A 153 4.29 18.00 -12.50
N ARG A 154 4.24 17.41 -11.31
CA ARG A 154 5.39 17.32 -10.40
C ARG A 154 6.33 16.19 -10.81
N LYS A 155 7.11 16.40 -11.88
CA LYS A 155 8.02 15.39 -12.45
C LYS A 155 8.87 14.67 -11.41
N ALA A 156 9.54 15.41 -10.52
CA ALA A 156 10.40 14.83 -9.47
C ALA A 156 9.67 13.90 -8.49
N MET A 157 8.35 14.10 -8.27
CA MET A 157 7.54 13.20 -7.46
C MET A 157 7.22 11.92 -8.23
N TYR A 158 6.76 12.05 -9.48
CA TYR A 158 6.38 10.90 -10.31
C TYR A 158 7.57 10.03 -10.71
N VAL A 159 8.77 10.60 -10.84
CA VAL A 159 10.01 9.81 -10.97
C VAL A 159 10.11 8.78 -9.84
N LYS A 160 9.93 9.21 -8.58
CA LYS A 160 10.04 8.33 -7.42
C LYS A 160 8.92 7.28 -7.36
N GLU A 161 7.70 7.65 -7.77
CA GLU A 161 6.58 6.70 -7.84
C GLU A 161 6.84 5.62 -8.90
N VAL A 162 7.27 5.99 -10.11
CA VAL A 162 7.55 5.04 -11.19
C VAL A 162 8.74 4.14 -10.83
N GLU A 163 9.81 4.69 -10.25
CA GLU A 163 10.95 3.90 -9.75
C GLU A 163 10.54 2.91 -8.65
N ALA A 164 9.63 3.29 -7.75
CA ALA A 164 9.15 2.40 -6.70
C ALA A 164 8.39 1.20 -7.27
N TYR A 165 7.49 1.41 -8.25
CA TYR A 165 6.80 0.31 -8.93
C TYR A 165 7.73 -0.51 -9.82
N ASN A 166 8.76 0.10 -10.40
CA ASN A 166 9.81 -0.62 -11.12
C ASN A 166 10.51 -1.64 -10.20
N HIS A 167 10.98 -1.20 -9.03
CA HIS A 167 11.59 -2.08 -8.03
C HIS A 167 10.62 -3.12 -7.46
N LEU A 168 9.34 -2.76 -7.28
CA LEU A 168 8.32 -3.69 -6.83
C LEU A 168 8.12 -4.83 -7.84
N LEU A 169 7.92 -4.50 -9.12
CA LEU A 169 7.69 -5.51 -10.14
C LEU A 169 8.93 -6.39 -10.36
N ALA A 170 10.14 -5.83 -10.26
CA ALA A 170 11.38 -6.60 -10.25
C ALA A 170 11.40 -7.65 -9.13
N SER A 171 11.03 -7.23 -7.92
CA SER A 171 10.96 -8.12 -6.74
C SER A 171 9.92 -9.20 -6.90
N LEU A 172 8.74 -8.86 -7.44
CA LEU A 172 7.68 -9.82 -7.75
C LEU A 172 8.10 -10.82 -8.83
N CYS A 173 8.87 -10.41 -9.84
CA CYS A 173 9.44 -11.32 -10.83
C CYS A 173 10.37 -12.36 -10.18
N THR A 174 11.18 -11.95 -9.21
CA THR A 174 12.03 -12.89 -8.44
C THR A 174 11.18 -13.87 -7.64
N CYS A 175 10.11 -13.40 -6.98
CA CYS A 175 9.17 -14.26 -6.29
C CYS A 175 8.45 -15.25 -7.24
N LEU A 176 8.03 -14.82 -8.44
CA LEU A 176 7.46 -15.73 -9.46
C LEU A 176 8.45 -16.84 -9.83
N LYS A 177 9.73 -16.52 -10.00
CA LYS A 177 10.78 -17.52 -10.25
C LYS A 177 10.92 -18.49 -9.07
N HIS A 178 10.69 -18.03 -7.83
CA HIS A 178 10.65 -18.90 -6.67
C HIS A 178 9.40 -19.80 -6.63
N CYS A 179 8.24 -19.32 -7.05
CA CYS A 179 7.05 -20.17 -7.24
C CYS A 179 7.34 -21.33 -8.20
N HIS A 180 8.01 -21.04 -9.32
CA HIS A 180 8.48 -22.04 -10.27
C HIS A 180 9.48 -23.03 -9.68
N THR A 181 10.41 -22.50 -8.89
CA THR A 181 11.42 -23.33 -8.21
C THR A 181 10.74 -24.30 -7.24
N LEU A 182 9.78 -23.81 -6.45
CA LEU A 182 9.01 -24.63 -5.52
C LEU A 182 8.22 -25.72 -6.27
N ARG A 183 7.51 -25.36 -7.36
CA ARG A 183 6.79 -26.34 -8.18
C ARG A 183 7.69 -27.44 -8.74
N ARG A 184 8.93 -27.12 -9.11
CA ARG A 184 9.92 -28.09 -9.62
C ARG A 184 10.51 -28.97 -8.55
N TRP A 185 10.52 -28.53 -7.30
CA TRP A 185 11.04 -29.32 -6.18
C TRP A 185 9.98 -30.26 -5.60
N THR A 186 8.72 -29.97 -5.85
CA THR A 186 7.59 -30.73 -5.30
C THR A 186 7.10 -31.78 -6.30
N GLU A 187 7.05 -33.03 -5.85
CA GLU A 187 6.47 -34.14 -6.61
C GLU A 187 4.94 -34.02 -6.71
N PRO A 188 4.30 -34.58 -7.75
CA PRO A 188 2.84 -34.58 -7.86
C PRO A 188 2.16 -35.12 -6.58
N GLY A 189 1.13 -34.42 -6.12
CA GLY A 189 0.37 -34.77 -4.92
C GLY A 189 1.03 -34.39 -3.58
N HIS A 190 2.22 -33.80 -3.59
CA HIS A 190 2.86 -33.27 -2.39
C HIS A 190 2.72 -31.75 -2.33
N LEU A 191 2.66 -31.18 -1.12
CA LEU A 191 2.64 -29.72 -0.93
C LEU A 191 4.07 -29.15 -0.79
N PHE A 192 4.97 -29.94 -0.22
CA PHE A 192 6.34 -29.53 0.09
C PHE A 192 7.34 -30.52 -0.53
N PRO A 193 8.55 -30.07 -0.86
CA PRO A 193 9.62 -30.94 -1.34
C PRO A 193 10.15 -31.84 -0.22
N ASP A 194 10.32 -33.13 -0.50
CA ASP A 194 10.92 -34.09 0.46
C ASP A 194 12.45 -34.02 0.51
N SER A 195 13.07 -33.64 -0.62
CA SER A 195 14.53 -33.70 -0.81
C SER A 195 15.25 -32.39 -0.49
N ARG A 196 14.51 -31.30 -0.30
CA ARG A 196 15.06 -29.95 -0.10
C ARG A 196 14.25 -29.21 0.94
N THR A 197 14.91 -28.34 1.68
CA THR A 197 14.29 -27.53 2.71
C THR A 197 13.70 -26.25 2.10
N VAL A 198 12.52 -25.84 2.58
CA VAL A 198 11.93 -24.55 2.20
C VAL A 198 12.84 -23.40 2.63
N GLU A 199 13.63 -23.61 3.68
CA GLU A 199 14.70 -22.75 4.16
C GLU A 199 15.76 -22.48 3.10
N GLU A 200 16.07 -23.41 2.19
CA GLU A 200 16.99 -23.16 1.07
C GLU A 200 16.40 -22.12 0.09
N LEU A 201 15.09 -22.17 -0.13
CA LEU A 201 14.39 -21.20 -0.98
C LEU A 201 14.25 -19.86 -0.26
N LEU A 202 13.90 -19.87 1.02
CA LEU A 202 13.81 -18.67 1.86
C LEU A 202 15.16 -18.01 2.09
N GLY A 203 16.26 -18.76 2.12
CA GLY A 203 17.61 -18.21 2.15
C GLY A 203 17.96 -17.38 0.92
N LYS A 204 17.24 -17.57 -0.20
CA LYS A 204 17.38 -16.74 -1.40
C LYS A 204 16.53 -15.46 -1.31
N ALA A 205 15.71 -15.28 -0.28
CA ALA A 205 14.89 -14.08 -0.09
C ALA A 205 15.70 -12.81 0.17
N GLU A 206 16.98 -12.93 0.56
CA GLU A 206 17.89 -11.78 0.62
C GLU A 206 18.10 -11.12 -0.76
N THR A 207 17.88 -11.87 -1.85
CA THR A 207 17.95 -11.34 -3.21
C THR A 207 16.74 -10.50 -3.61
N ILE A 208 15.67 -10.52 -2.80
CA ILE A 208 14.45 -9.74 -3.03
C ILE A 208 14.61 -8.38 -2.37
N ASN A 209 14.41 -7.31 -3.14
CA ASN A 209 14.40 -5.96 -2.59
C ASN A 209 13.15 -5.77 -1.71
N GLN A 210 13.30 -5.89 -0.40
CA GLN A 210 12.18 -5.75 0.55
C GLN A 210 11.72 -4.29 0.72
N PHE A 211 12.56 -3.31 0.38
CA PHE A 211 12.28 -1.89 0.64
C PHE A 211 11.07 -1.38 -0.15
N CYS A 212 10.79 -1.92 -1.33
CA CYS A 212 9.64 -1.50 -2.13
C CYS A 212 8.29 -1.80 -1.44
N PHE A 213 8.20 -2.87 -0.65
CA PHE A 213 6.97 -3.29 0.03
C PHE A 213 6.63 -2.43 1.26
N TYR A 214 7.62 -1.79 1.88
CA TYR A 214 7.45 -0.97 3.08
C TYR A 214 7.58 0.54 2.82
N GLY A 215 7.84 0.92 1.56
CA GLY A 215 8.05 2.29 1.11
C GLY A 215 6.79 2.94 0.56
N ARG A 216 6.89 3.44 -0.68
CA ARG A 216 5.80 4.10 -1.41
C ARG A 216 4.68 3.14 -1.80
N CYS A 217 5.05 1.91 -2.18
CA CYS A 217 4.09 0.89 -2.59
C CYS A 217 3.47 0.14 -1.39
N LEU A 218 3.51 0.70 -0.17
CA LEU A 218 3.00 0.02 1.02
C LEU A 218 1.52 -0.34 0.84
N GLY A 219 1.22 -1.62 0.95
CA GLY A 219 -0.14 -2.15 0.88
C GLY A 219 -0.81 -2.00 -0.48
N PHE A 220 -0.05 -1.95 -1.57
CA PHE A 220 -0.57 -1.82 -2.94
C PHE A 220 -1.59 -2.90 -3.33
N GLN A 221 -1.52 -4.08 -2.71
CA GLN A 221 -2.43 -5.21 -2.95
C GLN A 221 -3.75 -5.14 -2.16
N PHE A 222 -3.84 -4.22 -1.21
CA PHE A 222 -5.03 -4.05 -0.37
C PHE A 222 -5.91 -2.92 -0.89
N CYS A 223 -7.19 -2.99 -0.55
CA CYS A 223 -8.14 -1.93 -0.82
C CYS A 223 -7.76 -0.63 -0.08
N GLU A 224 -8.23 0.51 -0.60
CA GLU A 224 -7.93 1.84 -0.08
C GLU A 224 -8.23 1.98 1.42
N SER A 225 -9.22 1.25 1.93
CA SER A 225 -9.60 1.29 3.35
C SER A 225 -8.56 0.70 4.29
N MET A 226 -7.71 -0.19 3.82
CA MET A 226 -6.66 -0.81 4.64
C MET A 226 -5.36 -0.02 4.62
N LYS A 227 -5.12 0.81 3.60
CA LYS A 227 -3.85 1.53 3.42
C LYS A 227 -3.53 2.49 4.58
N PRO A 228 -4.47 3.29 5.11
CA PRO A 228 -4.19 4.15 6.27
C PRO A 228 -3.76 3.35 7.50
N LEU A 229 -4.38 2.19 7.75
CA LEU A 229 -4.03 1.30 8.87
C LEU A 229 -2.62 0.75 8.72
N LEU A 230 -2.29 0.24 7.55
CA LEU A 230 -0.95 -0.29 7.26
C LEU A 230 0.12 0.80 7.39
N LYS A 231 -0.18 2.01 6.90
CA LYS A 231 0.70 3.18 7.02
C LYS A 231 0.90 3.58 8.49
N PHE A 232 -0.17 3.60 9.29
CA PHE A 232 -0.10 3.86 10.72
C PHE A 232 0.79 2.83 11.45
N ILE A 233 0.53 1.53 11.24
CA ILE A 233 1.32 0.46 11.85
C ILE A 233 2.80 0.58 11.45
N SER A 234 3.07 0.85 10.17
CA SER A 234 4.43 0.99 9.64
C SER A 234 5.17 2.19 10.24
N ILE A 235 4.51 3.35 10.35
CA ILE A 235 5.08 4.53 11.00
C ILE A 235 5.33 4.25 12.49
N GLY A 236 4.35 3.63 13.16
CA GLY A 236 4.44 3.26 14.57
C GLY A 236 5.61 2.31 14.84
N MET A 237 5.79 1.29 14.01
CA MET A 237 6.88 0.32 14.13
C MET A 237 8.25 0.97 13.91
N ALA A 238 8.38 1.79 12.86
CA ALA A 238 9.61 2.53 12.60
C ALA A 238 9.96 3.49 13.75
N GLY A 239 8.98 4.24 14.26
CA GLY A 239 9.16 5.14 15.39
C GLY A 239 9.49 4.44 16.71
N PHE A 240 8.74 3.38 17.04
CA PHE A 240 8.95 2.57 18.24
C PHE A 240 10.34 1.96 18.29
N SER A 241 10.82 1.43 17.16
CA SER A 241 12.15 0.83 17.09
C SER A 241 13.29 1.77 17.43
N GLU A 242 13.14 3.07 17.16
CA GLU A 242 14.19 4.05 17.44
C GLU A 242 14.32 4.29 18.95
N GLY A 243 13.19 4.35 19.65
CA GLY A 243 13.19 4.41 21.12
C GLY A 243 13.52 3.08 21.81
N TYR A 244 13.29 1.95 21.14
CA TYR A 244 13.61 0.62 21.67
C TYR A 244 15.12 0.33 21.61
N TYR A 245 15.77 0.68 20.50
CA TYR A 245 17.19 0.42 20.25
C TYR A 245 18.11 1.63 20.51
N SER A 246 17.61 2.75 21.04
CA SER A 246 18.49 3.88 21.41
C SER A 246 19.22 3.59 22.72
N GLU A 247 20.54 3.80 22.73
CA GLU A 247 21.43 3.54 23.88
C GLU A 247 21.34 4.62 24.99
N GLY A 248 20.19 5.29 25.15
CA GLY A 248 20.01 6.43 26.07
C GLY A 248 18.90 6.20 27.10
N GLY A 249 19.19 6.53 28.37
CA GLY A 249 18.38 6.24 29.55
C GLY A 249 16.89 6.65 29.55
N LYS A 250 16.18 6.09 30.53
CA LYS A 250 14.71 5.96 30.71
C LYS A 250 13.86 7.26 30.75
N ILE A 251 14.33 8.42 30.28
CA ILE A 251 13.60 9.72 30.32
C ILE A 251 13.53 10.37 28.92
N SER A 252 13.37 9.58 27.85
CA SER A 252 13.19 10.10 26.47
C SER A 252 12.09 9.35 25.68
N LYS A 253 11.24 8.56 26.35
CA LYS A 253 10.35 7.60 25.68
C LYS A 253 9.02 8.17 25.16
N ALA A 254 8.53 9.28 25.72
CA ALA A 254 7.21 9.84 25.33
C ALA A 254 7.31 11.03 24.35
N THR A 255 8.28 11.93 24.55
CA THR A 255 8.49 13.10 23.67
C THR A 255 9.19 12.75 22.35
N SER A 256 9.96 11.66 22.31
CA SER A 256 10.58 11.15 21.07
C SER A 256 9.57 10.50 20.13
N LEU A 257 8.52 9.85 20.63
CA LEU A 257 7.59 9.07 19.78
C LEU A 257 6.79 9.96 18.80
N MET A 258 6.38 11.16 19.23
CA MET A 258 5.65 12.11 18.37
C MET A 258 6.55 12.78 17.32
N PHE A 259 7.78 13.17 17.67
CA PHE A 259 8.71 13.80 16.72
C PHE A 259 9.31 12.78 15.74
N THR A 260 9.57 11.57 16.21
CA THR A 260 10.13 10.46 15.41
C THR A 260 9.11 9.91 14.41
N SER A 261 7.81 9.94 14.71
CA SER A 261 6.77 9.49 13.78
C SER A 261 6.65 10.40 12.55
N THR A 262 6.90 11.71 12.69
CA THR A 262 6.76 12.69 11.60
C THR A 262 7.76 12.45 10.46
N LYS A 263 9.02 12.11 10.76
CA LYS A 263 10.01 11.84 9.69
C LYS A 263 9.66 10.57 8.89
N TYR A 264 9.17 9.52 9.56
CA TYR A 264 8.76 8.28 8.89
C TYR A 264 7.41 8.40 8.16
N MET A 265 6.61 9.40 8.52
CA MET A 265 5.42 9.79 7.76
C MET A 265 5.81 10.49 6.44
N LEU A 266 6.78 11.40 6.49
CA LEU A 266 7.19 12.23 5.35
C LEU A 266 8.16 11.53 4.37
N ASP A 267 9.03 10.66 4.89
CA ASP A 267 10.03 9.92 4.10
C ASP A 267 9.71 8.42 4.08
N PRO A 268 8.96 7.94 3.06
CA PRO A 268 8.59 6.54 2.95
C PRO A 268 9.81 5.64 2.70
N GLU A 269 10.87 6.12 2.06
CA GLU A 269 12.10 5.36 1.84
C GLU A 269 12.86 5.14 3.16
N LEU A 270 12.95 6.17 4.01
CA LEU A 270 13.53 6.06 5.35
C LEU A 270 12.74 5.08 6.22
N ARG A 271 11.40 5.14 6.16
CA ARG A 271 10.52 4.19 6.84
C ARG A 271 10.78 2.76 6.38
N ALA A 272 10.82 2.53 5.06
CA ALA A 272 11.12 1.21 4.51
C ALA A 272 12.47 0.67 4.98
N ARG A 273 13.52 1.50 4.92
CA ARG A 273 14.86 1.11 5.40
C ARG A 273 14.85 0.67 6.86
N ARG A 274 14.13 1.42 7.69
CA ARG A 274 14.03 1.11 9.12
C ARG A 274 13.27 -0.20 9.35
N ILE A 275 12.13 -0.39 8.70
CA ILE A 275 11.32 -1.62 8.84
C ILE A 275 12.09 -2.86 8.36
N VAL A 276 12.72 -2.81 7.19
CA VAL A 276 13.50 -3.95 6.68
C VAL A 276 14.65 -4.31 7.61
N ASN A 277 15.37 -3.32 8.14
CA ASN A 277 16.44 -3.57 9.10
C ASN A 277 15.90 -4.23 10.38
N ILE A 278 14.80 -3.73 10.94
CA ILE A 278 14.14 -4.33 12.10
C ILE A 278 13.74 -5.77 11.81
N SER A 279 13.07 -6.03 10.68
CA SER A 279 12.58 -7.37 10.33
C SER A 279 13.70 -8.40 10.20
N GLN A 280 14.90 -7.98 9.81
CA GLN A 280 16.06 -8.87 9.66
C GLN A 280 16.84 -9.10 10.96
N HIS A 281 16.90 -8.10 11.84
CA HIS A 281 17.81 -8.11 12.99
C HIS A 281 17.11 -8.12 14.35
N SER A 282 15.80 -7.91 14.42
CA SER A 282 15.09 -7.82 15.69
C SER A 282 14.81 -9.18 16.29
N ASN A 283 14.87 -9.24 17.62
CA ASN A 283 14.49 -10.42 18.37
C ASN A 283 12.96 -10.50 18.54
N VAL A 284 12.49 -11.66 19.01
CA VAL A 284 11.07 -11.90 19.31
C VAL A 284 10.56 -10.92 20.40
N ASP A 285 11.43 -10.46 21.30
CA ASP A 285 11.06 -9.54 22.38
C ASP A 285 10.68 -8.15 21.86
N PHE A 286 11.33 -7.67 20.80
CA PHE A 286 10.92 -6.45 20.12
C PHE A 286 9.50 -6.57 19.57
N CYS A 287 9.20 -7.64 18.83
CA CYS A 287 7.88 -7.88 18.25
C CYS A 287 6.81 -7.96 19.34
N LYS A 288 7.09 -8.68 20.43
CA LYS A 288 6.21 -8.72 21.61
C LYS A 288 5.99 -7.32 22.15
N ALA A 289 7.04 -6.57 22.45
CA ALA A 289 6.93 -5.24 23.04
C ALA A 289 6.16 -4.25 22.15
N PHE A 290 6.33 -4.33 20.83
CA PHE A 290 5.58 -3.51 19.88
C PHE A 290 4.09 -3.87 19.86
N TRP A 291 3.75 -5.15 19.76
CA TRP A 291 2.35 -5.59 19.76
C TRP A 291 1.67 -5.44 21.13
N PHE A 292 2.41 -5.53 22.24
CA PHE A 292 1.89 -5.17 23.57
C PHE A 292 1.55 -3.68 23.69
N LEU A 293 2.17 -2.80 22.87
CA LEU A 293 1.73 -1.42 22.77
C LEU A 293 0.29 -1.32 22.24
N ALA A 294 -0.18 -2.33 21.50
CA ALA A 294 -1.56 -2.40 21.06
C ALA A 294 -2.55 -2.70 22.21
N GLU A 295 -2.08 -3.25 23.33
CA GLU A 295 -2.88 -3.41 24.54
C GLU A 295 -2.90 -2.14 25.40
N SER A 296 -2.10 -1.13 25.05
CA SER A 296 -2.11 0.18 25.71
C SER A 296 -3.22 1.09 25.17
N GLU A 297 -3.61 2.11 25.94
CA GLU A 297 -4.69 3.06 25.60
C GLU A 297 -4.51 3.77 24.24
N LEU A 298 -3.31 3.69 23.64
CA LEU A 298 -3.02 4.18 22.29
C LEU A 298 -3.91 3.51 21.23
N MET A 299 -4.29 2.23 21.37
CA MET A 299 -5.20 1.56 20.43
C MET A 299 -6.66 1.97 20.57
N HIS A 300 -7.10 2.49 21.72
CA HIS A 300 -8.43 3.08 21.84
C HIS A 300 -8.58 4.34 20.99
N SER A 301 -7.47 5.01 20.64
CA SER A 301 -7.44 6.16 19.73
C SER A 301 -7.32 5.77 18.24
N LEU A 302 -6.98 4.51 17.93
CA LEU A 302 -6.77 4.02 16.56
C LEU A 302 -8.02 4.20 15.66
N PRO A 303 -9.25 3.84 16.09
CA PRO A 303 -10.44 4.08 15.28
C PRO A 303 -10.68 5.56 14.97
N SER A 304 -10.25 6.47 15.86
CA SER A 304 -10.43 7.92 15.70
C SER A 304 -9.42 8.53 14.72
N PHE A 305 -8.22 7.94 14.60
CA PHE A 305 -7.15 8.45 13.73
C PHE A 305 -7.12 7.78 12.35
N VAL A 306 -7.55 6.51 12.27
CA VAL A 306 -7.37 5.67 11.07
C VAL A 306 -8.67 5.00 10.61
N GLY A 307 -9.68 4.93 11.47
CA GLY A 307 -10.97 4.35 11.16
C GLY A 307 -11.82 5.26 10.29
N PHE A 308 -12.63 4.64 9.44
CA PHE A 308 -13.72 5.33 8.76
C PHE A 308 -14.67 5.89 9.81
N LYS A 309 -15.08 7.16 9.66
CA LYS A 309 -16.12 7.75 10.52
C LYS A 309 -17.43 7.03 10.25
N VAL A 310 -17.72 5.99 11.02
CA VAL A 310 -18.98 5.26 10.93
C VAL A 310 -20.08 6.12 11.54
N LYS A 311 -21.17 6.32 10.80
CA LYS A 311 -22.31 7.14 11.26
C LYS A 311 -22.95 6.59 12.54
N VAL A 312 -22.79 5.29 12.78
CA VAL A 312 -23.31 4.58 13.95
C VAL A 312 -22.23 3.63 14.46
N SER A 313 -21.78 3.83 15.69
CA SER A 313 -20.99 2.86 16.46
C SER A 313 -21.81 2.46 17.67
N ARG A 314 -22.17 1.18 17.78
CA ARG A 314 -22.94 0.64 18.91
C ARG A 314 -22.18 -0.53 19.49
N VAL A 315 -21.92 -0.46 20.79
CA VAL A 315 -21.40 -1.61 21.55
C VAL A 315 -22.57 -2.56 21.78
N ILE A 316 -22.43 -3.81 21.34
CA ILE A 316 -23.38 -4.87 21.63
C ILE A 316 -22.78 -5.67 22.79
N THR A 317 -23.43 -5.61 23.95
CA THR A 317 -23.05 -6.44 25.10
C THR A 317 -23.74 -7.79 24.95
N ILE A 318 -22.95 -8.84 24.77
CA ILE A 318 -23.46 -10.21 24.82
C ILE A 318 -23.46 -10.63 26.31
N PRO A 319 -24.63 -10.90 26.91
CA PRO A 319 -24.69 -11.35 28.31
C PRO A 319 -24.02 -12.73 28.43
N PRO A 320 -23.43 -13.08 29.59
CA PRO A 320 -22.83 -14.40 29.83
C PRO A 320 -23.91 -15.48 30.10
N GLU A 321 -24.99 -15.46 29.32
CA GLU A 321 -26.10 -16.40 29.39
C GLU A 321 -26.18 -17.13 28.04
N PRO A 322 -26.40 -18.45 28.02
CA PRO A 322 -26.48 -19.21 26.78
C PRO A 322 -27.46 -18.57 25.78
N ILE A 323 -27.01 -18.38 24.54
CA ILE A 323 -27.86 -17.80 23.52
C ILE A 323 -28.74 -18.92 22.97
N GLU A 324 -30.03 -18.83 23.29
CA GLU A 324 -31.06 -19.72 22.75
C GLU A 324 -31.46 -19.21 21.35
N LEU A 325 -30.92 -19.85 20.30
CA LEU A 325 -31.28 -19.54 18.91
C LEU A 325 -32.18 -20.63 18.34
N LYS A 326 -33.19 -20.21 17.57
CA LYS A 326 -34.03 -21.13 16.83
C LYS A 326 -33.28 -21.62 15.59
N ALA A 327 -33.15 -22.92 15.42
CA ALA A 327 -32.50 -23.47 14.23
C ALA A 327 -33.31 -23.14 12.98
N GLU A 328 -32.65 -22.68 11.92
CA GLU A 328 -33.32 -22.26 10.69
C GLU A 328 -34.08 -23.41 10.00
N LYS A 329 -33.60 -24.65 10.17
CA LYS A 329 -34.11 -25.85 9.49
C LYS A 329 -34.93 -26.78 10.38
N SER A 330 -35.08 -26.47 11.66
CA SER A 330 -35.88 -27.27 12.60
C SER A 330 -36.43 -26.37 13.69
N ASP A 331 -37.66 -26.60 14.15
CA ASP A 331 -38.32 -25.80 15.20
C ASP A 331 -37.70 -25.97 16.61
N VAL A 332 -36.46 -26.47 16.67
CA VAL A 332 -35.70 -26.78 17.88
C VAL A 332 -34.88 -25.57 18.29
N MET A 333 -34.93 -25.25 19.58
CA MET A 333 -34.06 -24.25 20.20
C MET A 333 -32.67 -24.87 20.42
N ILE A 334 -31.64 -24.21 19.91
CA ILE A 334 -30.23 -24.56 20.10
C ILE A 334 -29.65 -23.58 21.11
N SER A 335 -29.18 -24.12 22.23
CA SER A 335 -28.42 -23.38 23.22
C SER A 335 -26.96 -23.29 22.76
N ILE A 336 -26.49 -22.08 22.43
CA ILE A 336 -25.09 -21.82 22.10
C ILE A 336 -24.38 -21.43 23.39
N PRO A 337 -23.47 -22.26 23.93
CA PRO A 337 -22.65 -21.87 25.06
C PRO A 337 -21.71 -20.72 24.65
N ILE A 338 -21.63 -19.69 25.50
CA ILE A 338 -20.74 -18.53 25.33
C ILE A 338 -19.41 -18.79 26.03
#